data_AF-A0A4Q4CIC7-F1
#
_entry.id   AF-A0A4Q4CIC7-F1
#
_cell.length_a   1.000
_cell.length_b   1.000
_cell.length_c   1.000
_cell.angle_alpha   90.00
_cell.angle_beta   90.00
_cell.angle_gamma   90.00
#
_symmetry.space_group_name_H-M   'P 1'
#
loop_
_entity.id
_entity.type
_entity.pdbx_description
1 polymer ?
#
loop_
_entity_poly.entity_id
_entity_poly.type
_entity_poly.pdbx_seq_one_letter_code
_entity_poly.pdbx_strand_id
1 'polypeptide(L)'
;MAAKLSDVLAEAFAAEGCEVLFTLMGDANMYWTEAMSRQPGMQVVNVRHEHCAVAMADGYARATGKVGVASTTCGPGFTQIMTALTIAARASVPLVVFAGDSPMLAAYYVQQIDMAPLALATGAHYIAVKSHDRALDNVREAFQIAALEQRPVVLSVPMDLQKQAYPFMADYIPSADYLPIAQGPLPDPAITDRLVQMIAESEKPIIIAGRGAKLARAKTQMEALAEQCGALVATSLQAKGMFHDSPWNLDIAGAFSSDFAREQFAEADLVIGIGVGLGAYTTESGYLFPNARVVQLD
;
A
#
# COMPACT_ATOMS: atom_id res chain seq x y z
N MET A 1 -32.14 20.04 -4.96
CA MET A 1 -31.45 19.83 -6.26
C MET A 1 -31.07 18.38 -6.35
N ALA A 2 -31.10 17.77 -7.54
CA ALA A 2 -30.56 16.42 -7.73
C ALA A 2 -29.07 16.42 -7.35
N ALA A 3 -28.61 15.34 -6.70
CA ALA A 3 -27.20 15.15 -6.36
C ALA A 3 -26.37 15.18 -7.65
N LYS A 4 -25.18 15.77 -7.61
CA LYS A 4 -24.23 15.68 -8.73
C LYS A 4 -23.40 14.40 -8.62
N LEU A 5 -22.78 13.98 -9.71
CA LEU A 5 -21.86 12.84 -9.64
C LEU A 5 -20.76 13.05 -8.60
N SER A 6 -20.25 14.28 -8.45
CA SER A 6 -19.27 14.60 -7.40
C SER A 6 -19.74 14.24 -5.99
N ASP A 7 -21.02 14.45 -5.70
CA ASP A 7 -21.63 14.18 -4.39
C ASP A 7 -21.70 12.67 -4.14
N VAL A 8 -22.19 11.93 -5.13
CA VAL A 8 -22.35 10.47 -5.08
C VAL A 8 -20.99 9.76 -5.00
N LEU A 9 -19.98 10.25 -5.72
CA LEU A 9 -18.61 9.75 -5.59
C LEU A 9 -18.01 10.04 -4.21
N ALA A 10 -18.31 11.20 -3.61
CA ALA A 10 -17.83 11.50 -2.26
C ALA A 10 -18.47 10.58 -1.20
N GLU A 11 -19.77 10.30 -1.32
CA GLU A 11 -20.48 9.34 -0.48
C GLU A 11 -19.88 7.93 -0.62
N ALA A 12 -19.58 7.50 -1.86
CA ALA A 12 -18.93 6.21 -2.10
C ALA A 12 -17.54 6.10 -1.46
N PHE A 13 -16.69 7.11 -1.60
CA PHE A 13 -15.37 7.13 -0.94
C PHE A 13 -15.49 7.10 0.59
N ALA A 14 -16.46 7.83 1.16
CA ALA A 14 -16.73 7.78 2.60
C ALA A 14 -17.19 6.39 3.04
N ALA A 15 -18.05 5.72 2.26
CA ALA A 15 -18.52 4.36 2.50
C ALA A 15 -17.40 3.31 2.38
N GLU A 16 -16.37 3.55 1.55
CA GLU A 16 -15.13 2.76 1.50
C GLU A 16 -14.22 2.99 2.72
N GLY A 17 -14.63 3.82 3.68
CA GLY A 17 -13.88 4.11 4.90
C GLY A 17 -12.83 5.22 4.77
N CYS A 18 -12.92 6.05 3.72
CA CYS A 18 -12.09 7.25 3.63
C CYS A 18 -12.50 8.25 4.73
N GLU A 19 -11.59 8.50 5.68
CA GLU A 19 -11.80 9.48 6.76
C GLU A 19 -10.86 10.69 6.66
N VAL A 20 -9.75 10.57 5.92
CA VAL A 20 -8.79 11.66 5.66
C VAL A 20 -8.52 11.77 4.16
N LEU A 21 -8.69 12.97 3.61
CA LEU A 21 -8.35 13.30 2.23
C LEU A 21 -7.14 14.25 2.21
N PHE A 22 -6.05 13.84 1.56
CA PHE A 22 -4.91 14.71 1.27
C PHE A 22 -5.05 15.28 -0.15
N THR A 23 -5.12 16.60 -0.29
CA THR A 23 -5.45 17.20 -1.60
C THR A 23 -4.76 18.53 -1.83
N LEU A 24 -4.42 18.79 -3.11
CA LEU A 24 -4.27 20.15 -3.61
C LEU A 24 -5.40 20.39 -4.60
N MET A 25 -6.25 21.36 -4.28
CA MET A 25 -7.37 21.70 -5.15
C MET A 25 -6.88 22.38 -6.42
N GLY A 26 -7.24 21.80 -7.55
CA GLY A 26 -7.23 22.43 -8.87
C GLY A 26 -8.62 22.37 -9.50
N ASP A 27 -8.73 22.84 -10.73
CA ASP A 27 -10.03 23.00 -11.36
C ASP A 27 -10.72 21.68 -11.71
N ALA A 28 -9.96 20.64 -12.04
CA ALA A 28 -10.52 19.35 -12.41
C ALA A 28 -10.98 18.51 -11.21
N ASN A 29 -10.44 18.70 -10.00
CA ASN A 29 -10.84 17.95 -8.80
C ASN A 29 -11.65 18.79 -7.80
N MET A 30 -11.92 20.09 -8.07
CA MET A 30 -12.60 20.97 -7.11
C MET A 30 -13.99 20.48 -6.68
N TYR A 31 -14.77 19.92 -7.61
CA TYR A 31 -16.16 19.55 -7.34
C TYR A 31 -16.24 18.37 -6.39
N TRP A 32 -15.46 17.33 -6.66
CA TRP A 32 -15.36 16.18 -5.76
C TRP A 32 -14.68 16.53 -4.44
N THR A 33 -13.63 17.37 -4.45
CA THR A 33 -12.96 17.81 -3.22
C THR A 33 -13.89 18.59 -2.29
N GLU A 34 -14.71 19.49 -2.84
CA GLU A 34 -15.75 20.20 -2.09
C GLU A 34 -16.79 19.22 -1.54
N ALA A 35 -17.27 18.28 -2.36
CA ALA A 35 -18.22 17.27 -1.93
C ALA A 35 -17.68 16.39 -0.79
N MET A 36 -16.42 15.98 -0.87
CA MET A 36 -15.72 15.25 0.21
C MET A 36 -15.67 16.07 1.50
N SER A 37 -15.40 17.37 1.42
CA SER A 37 -15.33 18.24 2.61
C SER A 37 -16.65 18.34 3.38
N ARG A 38 -17.78 17.98 2.75
CA ARG A 38 -19.11 17.95 3.37
C ARG A 38 -19.49 16.60 3.96
N GLN A 39 -18.71 15.55 3.69
CA GLN A 39 -18.96 14.22 4.25
C GLN A 39 -18.78 14.22 5.78
N PRO A 40 -19.71 13.63 6.55
CA PRO A 40 -19.60 13.61 8.01
C PRO A 40 -18.29 12.98 8.48
N GLY A 41 -17.54 13.69 9.33
CA GLY A 41 -16.28 13.21 9.89
C GLY A 41 -15.08 13.26 8.94
N MET A 42 -15.24 13.73 7.70
CA MET A 42 -14.13 13.85 6.76
C MET A 42 -13.14 14.92 7.19
N GLN A 43 -11.86 14.55 7.27
CA GLN A 43 -10.76 15.50 7.47
C GLN A 43 -10.08 15.79 6.13
N VAL A 44 -10.18 17.03 5.65
CA VAL A 44 -9.48 17.48 4.44
C VAL A 44 -8.17 18.18 4.80
N VAL A 45 -7.05 17.63 4.35
CA VAL A 45 -5.70 18.18 4.51
C VAL A 45 -5.27 18.81 3.18
N ASN A 46 -5.28 20.15 3.15
CA ASN A 46 -4.77 20.90 2.00
C ASN A 46 -3.24 20.95 2.03
N VAL A 47 -2.60 20.41 0.99
CA VAL A 47 -1.14 20.43 0.84
C VAL A 47 -0.68 21.66 0.03
N ARG A 48 0.63 21.85 -0.07
CA ARG A 48 1.24 22.94 -0.87
C ARG A 48 1.86 22.47 -2.20
N HIS A 49 1.90 21.16 -2.41
CA HIS A 49 2.42 20.52 -3.62
C HIS A 49 1.78 19.13 -3.76
N GLU A 50 1.41 18.71 -4.97
CA GLU A 50 0.64 17.49 -5.24
C GLU A 50 1.40 16.23 -4.81
N HIS A 51 2.72 16.20 -5.04
CA HIS A 51 3.62 15.20 -4.46
C HIS A 51 3.35 14.93 -2.96
N CYS A 52 3.14 15.99 -2.18
CA CYS A 52 2.90 15.85 -0.74
C CYS A 52 1.54 15.22 -0.45
N ALA A 53 0.52 15.40 -1.30
CA ALA A 53 -0.78 14.75 -1.11
C ALA A 53 -0.62 13.22 -1.18
N VAL A 54 0.08 12.73 -2.22
CA VAL A 54 0.32 11.29 -2.38
C VAL A 54 1.29 10.76 -1.32
N ALA A 55 2.35 11.51 -0.97
CA ALA A 55 3.28 11.09 0.07
C ALA A 55 2.64 11.02 1.48
N MET A 56 1.72 11.94 1.80
CA MET A 56 0.97 11.91 3.06
C MET A 56 -0.03 10.75 3.07
N ALA A 57 -0.72 10.49 1.96
CA ALA A 57 -1.59 9.33 1.83
C ALA A 57 -0.82 8.01 1.95
N ASP A 58 0.39 7.93 1.38
CA ASP A 58 1.31 6.79 1.55
C ASP A 58 1.67 6.58 3.03
N GLY A 59 2.13 7.63 3.71
CA GLY A 59 2.43 7.57 5.14
C GLY A 59 1.23 7.17 5.99
N TYR A 60 0.04 7.71 5.70
CA TYR A 60 -1.20 7.37 6.37
C TYR A 60 -1.55 5.89 6.20
N ALA A 61 -1.48 5.37 4.97
CA ALA A 61 -1.76 3.96 4.68
C ALA A 61 -0.82 3.03 5.46
N ARG A 62 0.49 3.34 5.50
CA ARG A 62 1.48 2.55 6.26
C ARG A 62 1.27 2.60 7.77
N ALA A 63 0.87 3.75 8.30
CA ALA A 63 0.69 3.93 9.73
C ALA A 63 -0.59 3.27 10.25
N THR A 64 -1.65 3.24 9.44
CA THR A 64 -2.98 2.79 9.86
C THR A 64 -3.34 1.40 9.35
N GLY A 65 -2.71 0.94 8.26
CA GLY A 65 -3.13 -0.26 7.52
C GLY A 65 -4.39 -0.06 6.67
N LYS A 66 -4.94 1.15 6.60
CA LYS A 66 -6.10 1.50 5.76
C LYS A 66 -5.64 1.93 4.35
N VAL A 67 -6.58 1.99 3.41
CA VAL A 67 -6.33 2.58 2.09
C VAL A 67 -6.13 4.09 2.24
N GLY A 68 -4.98 4.61 1.79
CA GLY A 68 -4.73 6.05 1.77
C GLY A 68 -5.44 6.73 0.59
N VAL A 69 -5.98 7.93 0.78
CA VAL A 69 -6.67 8.68 -0.29
C VAL A 69 -6.00 10.02 -0.54
N ALA A 70 -5.58 10.24 -1.78
CA ALA A 70 -5.04 11.51 -2.25
C ALA A 70 -5.86 12.06 -3.42
N SER A 71 -5.77 13.37 -3.67
CA SER A 71 -6.39 13.99 -4.83
C SER A 71 -5.50 15.02 -5.50
N THR A 72 -5.57 15.04 -6.83
CA THR A 72 -4.87 15.99 -7.69
C THR A 72 -5.73 16.37 -8.90
N THR A 73 -5.43 17.51 -9.52
CA THR A 73 -6.02 17.93 -10.80
C THR A 73 -5.30 17.27 -11.98
N CYS A 74 -5.81 17.45 -13.20
CA CYS A 74 -5.19 16.94 -14.42
C CYS A 74 -3.88 17.68 -14.76
N GLY A 75 -3.21 17.26 -15.83
CA GLY A 75 -2.13 18.06 -16.41
C GLY A 75 -0.97 18.26 -15.45
N PRO A 76 -0.59 19.52 -15.14
CA PRO A 76 0.56 19.80 -14.29
C PRO A 76 0.40 19.14 -12.91
N GLY A 77 -0.79 19.17 -12.30
CA GLY A 77 -0.99 18.59 -10.97
C GLY A 77 -0.76 17.08 -10.96
N PHE A 78 -1.18 16.37 -12.01
CA PHE A 78 -0.94 14.94 -12.14
C PHE A 78 0.54 14.63 -12.39
N THR A 79 1.23 15.39 -13.24
CA THR A 79 2.67 15.16 -13.48
C THR A 79 3.53 15.35 -12.23
N GLN A 80 3.07 16.14 -11.27
CA GLN A 80 3.78 16.41 -10.01
C GLN A 80 3.71 15.25 -9.00
N ILE A 81 2.80 14.29 -9.16
CA ILE A 81 2.68 13.15 -8.24
C ILE A 81 3.54 11.95 -8.62
N MET A 82 4.15 11.95 -9.80
CA MET A 82 4.80 10.78 -10.42
C MET A 82 5.83 10.11 -9.51
N THR A 83 6.67 10.90 -8.83
CA THR A 83 7.67 10.37 -7.90
C THR A 83 7.03 9.69 -6.70
N ALA A 84 6.05 10.34 -6.05
CA ALA A 84 5.37 9.78 -4.88
C ALA A 84 4.55 8.53 -5.24
N LEU A 85 3.87 8.56 -6.38
CA LEU A 85 3.11 7.43 -6.90
C LEU A 85 4.01 6.22 -7.20
N THR A 86 5.19 6.46 -7.79
CA THR A 86 6.20 5.41 -8.02
C THR A 86 6.70 4.81 -6.71
N ILE A 87 6.98 5.64 -5.70
CA ILE A 87 7.40 5.16 -4.37
C ILE A 87 6.31 4.27 -3.75
N ALA A 88 5.05 4.72 -3.77
CA ALA A 88 3.92 3.97 -3.25
C ALA A 88 3.73 2.63 -3.99
N ALA A 89 3.84 2.63 -5.32
CA ALA A 89 3.69 1.43 -6.15
C ALA A 89 4.81 0.42 -5.90
N ARG A 90 6.07 0.88 -5.88
CA ARG A 90 7.24 0.03 -5.58
C ARG A 90 7.22 -0.52 -4.16
N ALA A 91 6.55 0.17 -3.25
CA ALA A 91 6.37 -0.28 -1.88
C ALA A 91 5.06 -1.03 -1.65
N SER A 92 4.29 -1.35 -2.69
CA SER A 92 3.00 -2.05 -2.58
C SER A 92 2.08 -1.43 -1.54
N VAL A 93 1.84 -0.12 -1.64
CA VAL A 93 1.00 0.61 -0.69
C VAL A 93 -0.44 0.66 -1.21
N PRO A 94 -1.44 0.32 -0.38
CA PRO A 94 -2.85 0.45 -0.74
C PRO A 94 -3.25 1.92 -0.74
N LEU A 95 -3.41 2.50 -1.93
CA LEU A 95 -3.65 3.93 -2.11
C LEU A 95 -4.59 4.18 -3.29
N VAL A 96 -5.54 5.10 -3.14
CA VAL A 96 -6.39 5.58 -4.23
C VAL A 96 -6.12 7.07 -4.47
N VAL A 97 -5.73 7.43 -5.68
CA VAL A 97 -5.62 8.82 -6.14
C VAL A 97 -6.86 9.16 -6.94
N PHE A 98 -7.67 10.10 -6.43
CA PHE A 98 -8.67 10.76 -7.26
C PHE A 98 -7.97 11.79 -8.15
N ALA A 99 -7.93 11.54 -9.45
CA ALA A 99 -7.39 12.47 -10.43
C ALA A 99 -8.56 13.14 -11.15
N GLY A 100 -8.75 14.45 -10.94
CA GLY A 100 -9.65 15.21 -11.81
C GLY A 100 -9.11 15.19 -13.23
N ASP A 101 -9.95 14.91 -14.23
CA ASP A 101 -9.57 14.92 -15.64
C ASP A 101 -10.13 16.15 -16.37
N SER A 102 -9.47 16.48 -17.47
CA SER A 102 -9.94 17.42 -18.48
C SER A 102 -11.37 17.09 -18.95
N PRO A 103 -12.16 18.10 -19.36
CA PRO A 103 -13.51 17.87 -19.89
C PRO A 103 -13.47 17.00 -21.16
N MET A 104 -14.40 16.04 -21.27
CA MET A 104 -14.41 15.08 -22.38
C MET A 104 -14.64 15.74 -23.75
N LEU A 105 -15.37 16.86 -23.78
CA LEU A 105 -15.80 17.54 -25.01
C LEU A 105 -14.97 18.80 -25.34
N ALA A 106 -13.89 19.08 -24.60
CA ALA A 106 -13.09 20.29 -24.77
C ALA A 106 -11.78 20.03 -25.55
N ALA A 107 -11.85 20.13 -26.88
CA ALA A 107 -10.76 19.76 -27.81
C ALA A 107 -9.41 20.51 -27.65
N TYR A 108 -9.34 21.57 -26.83
CA TYR A 108 -8.14 22.37 -26.62
C TYR A 108 -7.99 22.79 -25.15
N TYR A 109 -8.44 21.93 -24.23
CA TYR A 109 -8.30 22.23 -22.82
C TYR A 109 -6.81 22.27 -22.45
N VAL A 110 -6.34 23.44 -22.01
CA VAL A 110 -4.90 23.78 -21.96
C VAL A 110 -4.08 22.92 -20.99
N GLN A 111 -4.72 22.29 -20.02
CA GLN A 111 -4.06 21.38 -19.08
C GLN A 111 -4.28 19.89 -19.43
N GLN A 112 -4.87 19.59 -20.60
CA GLN A 112 -5.09 18.21 -21.01
C GLN A 112 -3.76 17.48 -21.23
N ILE A 113 -3.62 16.32 -20.61
CA ILE A 113 -2.53 15.37 -20.83
C ILE A 113 -3.12 13.96 -20.74
N ASP A 114 -2.57 13.01 -21.49
CA ASP A 114 -2.90 11.61 -21.30
C ASP A 114 -2.25 11.08 -20.01
N MET A 115 -3.07 10.92 -18.97
CA MET A 115 -2.61 10.49 -17.64
C MET A 115 -2.38 8.98 -17.53
N ALA A 116 -2.97 8.17 -18.42
CA ALA A 116 -2.91 6.71 -18.29
C ALA A 116 -1.49 6.16 -18.48
N PRO A 117 -0.73 6.53 -19.53
CA PRO A 117 0.64 6.06 -19.72
C PRO A 117 1.56 6.47 -18.56
N LEU A 118 1.34 7.66 -17.99
CA LEU A 118 2.08 8.16 -16.84
C LEU A 118 1.79 7.30 -15.60
N ALA A 119 0.52 7.09 -15.25
CA ALA A 119 0.13 6.24 -14.13
C ALA A 119 0.73 4.83 -14.26
N LEU A 120 0.56 4.20 -15.43
CA LEU A 120 1.04 2.84 -15.70
C LEU A 120 2.56 2.73 -15.59
N ALA A 121 3.32 3.75 -16.04
CA ALA A 121 4.78 3.77 -15.94
C ALA A 121 5.30 3.75 -14.49
N THR A 122 4.49 4.21 -13.52
CA THR A 122 4.84 4.12 -12.08
C THR A 122 4.60 2.73 -11.48
N GLY A 123 3.83 1.87 -12.15
CA GLY A 123 3.31 0.60 -11.62
C GLY A 123 1.91 0.71 -10.99
N ALA A 124 1.31 1.91 -10.94
CA ALA A 124 -0.06 2.08 -10.48
C ALA A 124 -1.08 1.42 -11.43
N HIS A 125 -2.28 1.14 -10.93
CA HIS A 125 -3.44 0.84 -11.76
C HIS A 125 -4.10 2.14 -12.20
N TYR A 126 -4.73 2.16 -13.38
CA TYR A 126 -5.42 3.35 -13.90
C TYR A 126 -6.84 2.99 -14.33
N ILE A 127 -7.83 3.66 -13.73
CA ILE A 127 -9.25 3.51 -14.04
C ILE A 127 -9.78 4.85 -14.54
N ALA A 128 -10.27 4.88 -15.79
CA ALA A 128 -10.94 6.06 -16.34
C ALA A 128 -12.46 5.97 -16.17
N VAL A 129 -13.05 6.90 -15.44
CA VAL A 129 -14.50 7.06 -15.36
C VAL A 129 -14.99 7.79 -16.61
N LYS A 130 -15.84 7.12 -17.39
CA LYS A 130 -16.33 7.62 -18.69
C LYS A 130 -17.84 7.80 -18.76
N SER A 131 -18.59 7.32 -17.77
CA SER A 131 -20.05 7.39 -17.72
C SER A 131 -20.57 7.29 -16.30
N HIS A 132 -21.82 7.70 -16.09
CA HIS A 132 -22.52 7.58 -14.81
C HIS A 132 -22.74 6.12 -14.39
N ASP A 133 -23.09 5.26 -15.35
CA ASP A 133 -23.50 3.87 -15.11
C ASP A 133 -22.40 3.04 -14.45
N ARG A 134 -21.13 3.34 -14.74
CA ARG A 134 -19.97 2.64 -14.16
C ARG A 134 -19.25 3.42 -13.07
N ALA A 135 -19.67 4.65 -12.78
CA ALA A 135 -18.89 5.52 -11.90
C ALA A 135 -18.68 4.92 -10.50
N LEU A 136 -19.73 4.35 -9.91
CA LEU A 136 -19.66 3.70 -8.59
C LEU A 136 -18.90 2.38 -8.63
N ASP A 137 -19.08 1.58 -9.67
CA ASP A 137 -18.31 0.35 -9.85
C ASP A 137 -16.82 0.62 -9.98
N ASN A 138 -16.45 1.72 -10.65
CA ASN A 138 -15.06 2.13 -10.79
C ASN A 138 -14.45 2.56 -9.44
N VAL A 139 -15.22 3.19 -8.55
CA VAL A 139 -14.75 3.47 -7.17
C VAL A 139 -14.51 2.17 -6.44
N ARG A 140 -15.47 1.25 -6.47
CA ARG A 140 -15.37 -0.05 -5.80
C ARG A 140 -14.18 -0.85 -6.30
N GLU A 141 -14.00 -0.91 -7.62
CA GLU A 141 -12.87 -1.56 -8.27
C GLU A 141 -11.54 -0.93 -7.84
N ALA A 142 -11.47 0.41 -7.74
CA ALA A 142 -10.27 1.09 -7.27
C ALA A 142 -9.88 0.71 -5.84
N PHE A 143 -10.83 0.69 -4.91
CA PHE A 143 -10.57 0.30 -3.52
C PHE A 143 -10.29 -1.20 -3.38
N GLN A 144 -10.99 -2.04 -4.14
CA GLN A 144 -10.76 -3.49 -4.18
C GLN A 144 -9.34 -3.80 -4.66
N ILE A 145 -8.90 -3.22 -5.79
CA ILE A 145 -7.55 -3.40 -6.32
C ILE A 145 -6.52 -2.85 -5.32
N ALA A 146 -6.76 -1.66 -4.76
CA ALA A 146 -5.84 -1.07 -3.79
C ALA A 146 -5.64 -1.99 -2.58
N ALA A 147 -6.71 -2.54 -2.03
CA ALA A 147 -6.68 -3.42 -0.87
C ALA A 147 -6.12 -4.82 -1.18
N LEU A 148 -6.57 -5.48 -2.25
CA LEU A 148 -6.19 -6.85 -2.57
C LEU A 148 -4.82 -6.95 -3.24
N GLU A 149 -4.55 -6.12 -4.25
CA GLU A 149 -3.26 -6.14 -4.96
C GLU A 149 -2.18 -5.35 -4.22
N GLN A 150 -2.53 -4.65 -3.13
CA GLN A 150 -1.63 -3.76 -2.39
C GLN A 150 -0.93 -2.79 -3.35
N ARG A 151 -1.71 -2.10 -4.18
CA ARG A 151 -1.21 -1.33 -5.32
C ARG A 151 -1.91 0.02 -5.42
N PRO A 152 -1.21 1.12 -5.71
CA PRO A 152 -1.86 2.39 -5.94
C PRO A 152 -2.79 2.34 -7.15
N VAL A 153 -3.99 2.92 -7.03
CA VAL A 153 -4.94 3.08 -8.13
C VAL A 153 -5.18 4.56 -8.38
N VAL A 154 -5.02 4.98 -9.63
CA VAL A 154 -5.45 6.29 -10.11
C VAL A 154 -6.86 6.15 -10.69
N LEU A 155 -7.82 6.82 -10.06
CA LEU A 155 -9.18 6.95 -10.55
C LEU A 155 -9.32 8.31 -11.23
N SER A 156 -9.33 8.32 -12.57
CA SER A 156 -9.48 9.53 -13.36
C SER A 156 -10.94 9.86 -13.63
N VAL A 157 -11.37 11.10 -13.33
CA VAL A 157 -12.76 11.53 -13.46
C VAL A 157 -12.87 12.88 -14.17
N PRO A 158 -13.42 12.96 -15.40
CA PRO A 158 -13.63 14.22 -16.11
C PRO A 158 -14.47 15.24 -15.34
N MET A 159 -13.99 16.49 -15.28
CA MET A 159 -14.64 17.53 -14.49
C MET A 159 -16.05 17.89 -14.96
N ASP A 160 -16.35 17.73 -16.25
CA ASP A 160 -17.67 17.97 -16.82
C ASP A 160 -18.64 16.86 -16.44
N LEU A 161 -18.16 15.62 -16.34
CA LEU A 161 -18.92 14.50 -15.81
C LEU A 161 -19.20 14.67 -14.31
N GLN A 162 -18.24 15.15 -13.51
CA GLN A 162 -18.44 15.44 -12.08
C GLN A 162 -19.60 16.42 -11.80
N LYS A 163 -19.80 17.39 -12.70
CA LYS A 163 -20.82 18.45 -12.58
C LYS A 163 -22.23 18.00 -12.94
N GLN A 164 -22.37 16.89 -13.67
CA GLN A 164 -23.65 16.42 -14.15
C GLN A 164 -24.52 15.93 -12.99
N ALA A 165 -25.83 16.14 -13.13
CA ALA A 165 -26.80 15.57 -12.20
C ALA A 165 -26.75 14.04 -12.30
N TYR A 166 -26.65 13.37 -11.15
CA TYR A 166 -26.65 11.92 -11.08
C TYR A 166 -28.11 11.42 -11.04
N PRO A 167 -28.54 10.63 -12.03
CA PRO A 167 -29.97 10.33 -12.22
C PRO A 167 -30.52 9.24 -11.28
N PHE A 168 -29.69 8.61 -10.44
CA PHE A 168 -30.08 7.48 -9.61
C PHE A 168 -29.74 7.72 -8.13
N MET A 169 -30.60 7.31 -7.21
CA MET A 169 -30.14 6.96 -5.86
C MET A 169 -29.56 5.56 -5.96
N ALA A 170 -28.26 5.41 -5.79
CA ALA A 170 -27.61 4.11 -5.82
C ALA A 170 -27.23 3.71 -4.39
N ASP A 171 -27.73 2.55 -3.95
CA ASP A 171 -27.20 1.90 -2.75
C ASP A 171 -25.75 1.49 -3.05
N TYR A 172 -24.79 2.20 -2.47
CA TYR A 172 -23.39 1.88 -2.62
C TYR A 172 -23.00 0.80 -1.62
N ILE A 173 -22.64 -0.38 -2.13
CA ILE A 173 -22.06 -1.46 -1.33
C ILE A 173 -20.52 -1.31 -1.38
N PRO A 174 -19.82 -1.15 -0.25
CA PRO A 174 -18.36 -1.03 -0.20
C PRO A 174 -17.63 -2.25 -0.75
N SER A 175 -16.41 -2.04 -1.24
CA SER A 175 -15.54 -3.10 -1.77
C SER A 175 -15.32 -4.22 -0.75
N ALA A 176 -15.16 -3.87 0.53
CA ALA A 176 -14.94 -4.79 1.63
C ALA A 176 -16.03 -5.88 1.77
N ASP A 177 -17.28 -5.57 1.41
CA ASP A 177 -18.40 -6.52 1.48
C ASP A 177 -18.36 -7.56 0.36
N TYR A 178 -17.62 -7.28 -0.73
CA TYR A 178 -17.37 -8.22 -1.82
C TYR A 178 -16.01 -8.92 -1.71
N LEU A 179 -15.13 -8.46 -0.83
CA LEU A 179 -13.83 -9.09 -0.65
C LEU A 179 -14.05 -10.49 -0.07
N PRO A 180 -13.53 -11.54 -0.73
CA PRO A 180 -13.52 -12.85 -0.10
C PRO A 180 -12.73 -12.76 1.19
N ILE A 181 -13.23 -13.39 2.25
CA ILE A 181 -12.42 -13.60 3.46
C ILE A 181 -11.24 -14.46 3.03
N ALA A 182 -10.08 -13.85 2.86
CA ALA A 182 -8.88 -14.54 2.45
C ALA A 182 -8.56 -15.60 3.50
N GLN A 183 -8.83 -16.87 3.19
CA GLN A 183 -8.24 -17.97 3.93
C GLN A 183 -6.82 -18.12 3.40
N GLY A 184 -5.84 -17.72 4.21
CA GLY A 184 -4.45 -17.99 3.89
C GLY A 184 -4.29 -19.49 3.62
N PRO A 185 -3.51 -19.90 2.61
CA PRO A 185 -3.28 -21.32 2.36
C PRO A 185 -2.73 -21.95 3.63
N LEU A 186 -3.32 -23.07 4.05
CA LEU A 186 -2.74 -23.85 5.13
C LEU A 186 -1.37 -24.36 4.65
N PRO A 187 -0.31 -24.22 5.47
CA PRO A 187 1.00 -24.74 5.09
C PRO A 187 0.90 -26.26 4.92
N ASP A 188 1.61 -26.79 3.92
CA ASP A 188 1.72 -28.23 3.71
C ASP A 188 2.40 -28.86 4.94
N PRO A 189 1.75 -29.83 5.64
CA PRO A 189 2.31 -30.47 6.82
C PRO A 189 3.73 -31.03 6.59
N ALA A 190 4.02 -31.58 5.41
CA ALA A 190 5.34 -32.13 5.11
C ALA A 190 6.42 -31.03 4.99
N ILE A 191 6.05 -29.84 4.51
CA ILE A 191 6.96 -28.68 4.46
C ILE A 191 7.17 -28.15 5.89
N THR A 192 6.11 -28.10 6.70
CA THR A 192 6.21 -27.70 8.10
C THR A 192 7.11 -28.65 8.90
N ASP A 193 6.92 -29.97 8.77
CA ASP A 193 7.74 -30.97 9.46
C ASP A 193 9.22 -30.86 9.05
N ARG A 194 9.49 -30.60 7.76
CA ARG A 194 10.85 -30.36 7.26
C ARG A 194 11.48 -29.11 7.88
N LEU A 195 10.74 -28.01 7.99
CA LEU A 195 11.22 -26.79 8.66
C LEU A 195 11.51 -27.05 10.14
N VAL A 196 10.63 -27.76 10.84
CA VAL A 196 10.84 -28.14 12.24
C VAL A 196 12.12 -28.97 12.40
N GLN A 197 12.38 -29.92 11.50
CA GLN A 197 13.63 -30.68 11.50
C GLN A 197 14.85 -29.79 11.26
N MET A 198 14.78 -28.87 10.28
CA MET A 198 15.88 -27.93 10.01
C MET A 198 16.20 -27.05 11.22
N ILE A 199 15.17 -26.60 11.95
CA ILE A 199 15.30 -25.84 13.19
C ILE A 199 15.96 -26.71 14.28
N ALA A 200 15.52 -27.96 14.45
CA ALA A 200 16.06 -28.87 15.47
C ALA A 200 17.53 -29.25 15.23
N GLU A 201 17.99 -29.25 13.98
CA GLU A 201 19.38 -29.54 13.58
C GLU A 201 20.29 -28.30 13.60
N SER A 202 19.73 -27.08 13.72
CA SER A 202 20.48 -25.83 13.62
C SER A 202 21.09 -25.45 14.97
N GLU A 203 22.35 -25.03 14.95
CA GLU A 203 23.07 -24.52 16.12
C GLU A 203 23.04 -22.99 16.19
N LYS A 204 22.92 -22.30 15.05
CA LYS A 204 22.91 -20.82 14.96
C LYS A 204 21.76 -20.30 14.08
N PRO A 205 20.50 -20.54 14.47
CA PRO A 205 19.36 -20.06 13.70
C PRO A 205 19.17 -18.55 13.84
N ILE A 206 18.78 -17.89 12.75
CA ILE A 206 18.38 -16.47 12.74
C ILE A 206 17.02 -16.33 12.09
N ILE A 207 16.11 -15.61 12.75
CA ILE A 207 14.79 -15.26 12.23
C ILE A 207 14.81 -13.80 11.75
N ILE A 208 14.43 -13.56 10.50
CA ILE A 208 14.34 -12.22 9.91
C ILE A 208 12.88 -11.87 9.67
N ALA A 209 12.37 -10.86 10.38
CA ALA A 209 11.03 -10.32 10.17
C ALA A 209 10.99 -9.27 9.06
N GLY A 210 10.03 -9.39 8.17
CA GLY A 210 9.74 -8.41 7.15
C GLY A 210 8.44 -7.64 7.36
N ARG A 211 8.07 -6.87 6.35
CA ARG A 211 6.83 -6.09 6.37
C ARG A 211 5.59 -6.98 6.54
N GLY A 212 5.56 -8.15 5.90
CA GLY A 212 4.45 -9.10 6.00
C GLY A 212 4.24 -9.58 7.45
N ALA A 213 5.31 -9.91 8.16
CA ALA A 213 5.25 -10.28 9.57
C ALA A 213 4.71 -9.14 10.45
N LYS A 214 5.12 -7.89 10.16
CA LYS A 214 4.60 -6.70 10.85
C LYS A 214 3.10 -6.51 10.62
N LEU A 215 2.64 -6.62 9.37
CA LEU A 215 1.23 -6.50 9.01
C LEU A 215 0.38 -7.61 9.63
N ALA A 216 0.91 -8.85 9.67
CA ALA A 216 0.29 -9.99 10.34
C ALA A 216 0.34 -9.92 11.87
N ARG A 217 1.00 -8.90 12.46
CA ARG A 217 1.21 -8.74 13.90
C ARG A 217 1.86 -9.96 14.55
N ALA A 218 2.79 -10.61 13.84
CA ALA A 218 3.37 -11.90 14.22
C ALA A 218 4.49 -11.81 15.29
N LYS A 219 4.72 -10.64 15.90
CA LYS A 219 5.84 -10.41 16.84
C LYS A 219 5.90 -11.48 17.93
N THR A 220 4.79 -11.68 18.65
CA THR A 220 4.74 -12.60 19.79
C THR A 220 5.03 -14.05 19.39
N GLN A 221 4.49 -14.51 18.27
CA GLN A 221 4.71 -15.86 17.76
C GLN A 221 6.17 -16.05 17.33
N MET A 222 6.77 -15.05 16.69
CA MET A 222 8.17 -15.08 16.28
C MET A 222 9.12 -15.06 17.47
N GLU A 223 8.83 -14.25 18.51
CA GLU A 223 9.62 -14.22 19.74
C GLU A 223 9.52 -15.55 20.49
N ALA A 224 8.33 -16.15 20.57
CA ALA A 224 8.16 -17.48 21.19
C ALA A 224 8.92 -18.57 20.43
N LEU A 225 8.90 -18.55 19.09
CA LEU A 225 9.68 -19.46 18.28
C LEU A 225 11.18 -19.26 18.51
N ALA A 226 11.65 -18.01 18.50
CA ALA A 226 13.04 -17.67 18.73
C ALA A 226 13.54 -18.16 20.10
N GLU A 227 12.74 -17.96 21.16
CA GLU A 227 13.07 -18.44 22.50
C GLU A 227 13.13 -19.97 22.56
N GLN A 228 12.22 -20.66 21.87
CA GLN A 228 12.17 -22.12 21.87
C GLN A 228 13.34 -22.77 21.12
N CYS A 229 13.79 -22.18 20.01
CA CYS A 229 14.88 -22.73 19.21
C CYS A 229 16.25 -22.06 19.42
N GLY A 230 16.34 -21.06 20.30
CA GLY A 230 17.57 -20.32 20.56
C GLY A 230 17.99 -19.41 19.40
N ALA A 231 17.05 -18.96 18.57
CA ALA A 231 17.36 -18.09 17.44
C ALA A 231 17.60 -16.64 17.85
N LEU A 232 18.55 -16.00 17.15
CA LEU A 232 18.63 -14.55 17.13
C LEU A 232 17.53 -13.99 16.23
N VAL A 233 17.10 -12.75 16.51
CA VAL A 233 16.04 -12.09 15.72
C VAL A 233 16.58 -10.84 15.05
N ALA A 234 16.17 -10.62 13.81
CA ALA A 234 16.52 -9.44 13.03
C ALA A 234 15.32 -8.97 12.21
N THR A 235 15.46 -7.81 11.58
CA THR A 235 14.40 -7.20 10.77
C THR A 235 14.94 -6.79 9.41
N SER A 236 14.08 -6.82 8.38
CA SER A 236 14.30 -5.93 7.24
C SER A 236 14.10 -4.48 7.66
N LEU A 237 14.60 -3.53 6.87
CA LEU A 237 14.38 -2.09 7.11
C LEU A 237 12.89 -1.73 7.29
N GLN A 238 11.98 -2.42 6.59
CA GLN A 238 10.54 -2.17 6.66
C GLN A 238 9.89 -2.63 7.98
N ALA A 239 10.56 -3.48 8.73
CA ALA A 239 10.11 -4.00 10.02
C ALA A 239 10.97 -3.50 11.20
N LYS A 240 11.86 -2.52 10.97
CA LYS A 240 12.74 -1.98 12.02
C LYS A 240 11.96 -1.66 13.29
N GLY A 241 12.51 -2.09 14.43
CA GLY A 241 11.94 -1.86 15.76
C GLY A 241 10.96 -2.94 16.22
N MET A 242 10.60 -3.91 15.37
CA MET A 242 9.69 -5.00 15.76
C MET A 242 10.19 -5.78 16.99
N PHE A 243 11.50 -6.01 17.10
CA PHE A 243 12.14 -6.73 18.21
C PHE A 243 12.96 -5.83 19.14
N HIS A 244 12.67 -4.53 19.22
CA HIS A 244 13.45 -3.58 20.02
C HIS A 244 13.66 -4.02 21.48
N ASP A 245 12.68 -4.69 22.07
CA ASP A 245 12.69 -5.10 23.47
C ASP A 245 13.31 -6.50 23.70
N SER A 246 13.66 -7.21 22.62
CA SER A 246 14.26 -8.54 22.70
C SER A 246 15.76 -8.44 22.97
N PRO A 247 16.30 -9.19 23.95
CA PRO A 247 17.75 -9.26 24.18
C PRO A 247 18.51 -9.95 23.03
N TRP A 248 17.79 -10.64 22.14
CA TRP A 248 18.35 -11.40 21.02
C TRP A 248 18.29 -10.63 19.68
N ASN A 249 18.00 -9.33 19.73
CA ASN A 249 17.79 -8.50 18.55
C ASN A 249 19.11 -8.03 17.90
N LEU A 250 19.33 -8.42 16.65
CA LEU A 250 20.43 -7.98 15.79
C LEU A 250 20.11 -6.68 15.01
N ASP A 251 18.94 -6.08 15.23
CA ASP A 251 18.41 -4.92 14.51
C ASP A 251 18.17 -5.22 13.02
N ILE A 252 18.80 -4.48 12.11
CA ILE A 252 18.51 -4.58 10.66
C ILE A 252 19.45 -5.58 10.00
N ALA A 253 18.90 -6.49 9.21
CA ALA A 253 19.64 -7.35 8.29
C ALA A 253 20.00 -6.61 6.98
N GLY A 254 21.20 -6.85 6.46
CA GLY A 254 21.68 -6.31 5.19
C GLY A 254 22.52 -5.04 5.33
N ALA A 255 22.37 -4.11 4.38
CA ALA A 255 23.28 -2.96 4.22
C ALA A 255 23.36 -1.99 5.43
N PHE A 256 22.42 -2.07 6.38
CA PHE A 256 22.40 -1.27 7.61
C PHE A 256 22.76 -2.07 8.87
N SER A 257 23.26 -3.30 8.72
CA SER A 257 23.68 -4.14 9.86
C SER A 257 24.89 -3.54 10.55
N SER A 258 24.96 -3.67 11.88
CA SER A 258 26.19 -3.42 12.64
C SER A 258 27.24 -4.50 12.35
N ASP A 259 28.52 -4.21 12.59
CA ASP A 259 29.59 -5.21 12.40
C ASP A 259 29.35 -6.48 13.21
N PHE A 260 28.88 -6.34 14.46
CA PHE A 260 28.48 -7.48 15.30
C PHE A 260 27.36 -8.31 14.65
N ALA A 261 26.29 -7.67 14.16
CA ALA A 261 25.21 -8.39 13.49
C ALA A 261 25.70 -9.11 12.24
N ARG A 262 26.62 -8.51 11.47
CA ARG A 262 27.23 -9.13 10.29
C ARG A 262 28.02 -10.40 10.65
N GLU A 263 28.78 -10.38 11.74
CA GLU A 263 29.48 -11.58 12.24
C GLU A 263 28.48 -12.70 12.56
N GLN A 264 27.38 -12.37 13.25
CA GLN A 264 26.34 -13.36 13.57
C GLN A 264 25.67 -13.91 12.30
N PHE A 265 25.35 -13.07 11.32
CA PHE A 265 24.81 -13.54 10.04
C PHE A 265 25.79 -14.43 9.26
N ALA A 266 27.08 -14.09 9.27
CA ALA A 266 28.11 -14.86 8.56
C ALA A 266 28.29 -16.28 9.14
N GLU A 267 28.06 -16.43 10.45
CA GLU A 267 28.15 -17.69 11.18
C GLU A 267 26.83 -18.49 11.21
N ALA A 268 25.72 -17.91 10.77
CA ALA A 268 24.42 -18.57 10.77
C ALA A 268 24.42 -19.84 9.88
N ASP A 269 23.80 -20.90 10.37
CA ASP A 269 23.60 -22.16 9.62
C ASP A 269 22.15 -22.33 9.12
N LEU A 270 21.23 -21.52 9.65
CA LEU A 270 19.83 -21.44 9.23
C LEU A 270 19.31 -19.99 9.32
N VAL A 271 18.73 -19.50 8.24
CA VAL A 271 18.02 -18.21 8.19
C VAL A 271 16.56 -18.44 7.81
N ILE A 272 15.65 -17.95 8.65
CA ILE A 272 14.20 -18.07 8.46
C ILE A 272 13.63 -16.66 8.23
N GLY A 273 13.35 -16.33 6.99
CA GLY A 273 12.66 -15.10 6.62
C GLY A 273 11.15 -15.25 6.75
N ILE A 274 10.50 -14.39 7.53
CA ILE A 274 9.04 -14.39 7.72
C ILE A 274 8.44 -13.07 7.24
N GLY A 275 7.56 -13.14 6.24
CA GLY A 275 6.93 -12.01 5.55
C GLY A 275 7.95 -10.99 5.03
N VAL A 276 9.10 -11.48 4.55
CA VAL A 276 10.26 -10.67 4.18
C VAL A 276 10.73 -11.00 2.77
N GLY A 277 11.01 -9.96 1.99
CA GLY A 277 11.72 -10.10 0.72
C GLY A 277 13.22 -10.28 0.97
N LEU A 278 13.76 -11.43 0.58
CA LEU A 278 15.20 -11.74 0.70
C LEU A 278 16.02 -11.20 -0.50
N GLY A 279 15.77 -9.94 -0.86
CA GLY A 279 16.44 -9.26 -1.97
C GLY A 279 17.80 -8.67 -1.60
N ALA A 280 18.45 -8.04 -2.58
CA ALA A 280 19.82 -7.53 -2.47
C ALA A 280 20.08 -6.63 -1.24
N TYR A 281 19.11 -5.80 -0.82
CA TYR A 281 19.28 -4.93 0.34
C TYR A 281 19.21 -5.65 1.69
N THR A 282 18.49 -6.78 1.75
CA THR A 282 18.29 -7.56 2.98
C THR A 282 19.36 -8.64 3.13
N THR A 283 19.84 -9.20 2.03
CA THR A 283 20.78 -10.33 2.01
C THR A 283 22.15 -9.98 1.46
N GLU A 284 22.38 -8.71 1.09
CA GLU A 284 23.57 -8.26 0.37
C GLU A 284 23.84 -9.08 -0.88
N SER A 285 22.80 -9.30 -1.69
CA SER A 285 22.86 -10.14 -2.90
C SER A 285 23.34 -11.58 -2.60
N GLY A 286 23.03 -12.08 -1.41
CA GLY A 286 23.38 -13.43 -0.94
C GLY A 286 24.68 -13.52 -0.15
N TYR A 287 25.44 -12.43 0.01
CA TYR A 287 26.72 -12.45 0.73
C TYR A 287 26.57 -12.41 2.26
N LEU A 288 25.40 -12.03 2.79
CA LEU A 288 25.24 -11.77 4.22
C LEU A 288 25.36 -13.04 5.09
N PHE A 289 24.89 -14.19 4.61
CA PHE A 289 24.87 -15.46 5.36
C PHE A 289 25.32 -16.62 4.44
N PRO A 290 26.61 -16.66 4.04
CA PRO A 290 27.08 -17.50 2.94
C PRO A 290 26.96 -19.01 3.19
N ASN A 291 26.83 -19.43 4.46
CA ASN A 291 26.78 -20.84 4.86
C ASN A 291 25.38 -21.29 5.30
N ALA A 292 24.41 -20.36 5.39
CA ALA A 292 23.11 -20.67 5.95
C ALA A 292 22.20 -21.40 4.94
N ARG A 293 21.46 -22.40 5.43
CA ARG A 293 20.23 -22.84 4.76
C ARG A 293 19.19 -21.72 4.89
N VAL A 294 18.46 -21.43 3.82
CA VAL A 294 17.51 -20.29 3.81
C VAL A 294 16.09 -20.80 3.61
N VAL A 295 15.17 -20.37 4.47
CA VAL A 295 13.74 -20.63 4.38
C VAL A 295 13.00 -19.30 4.33
N GLN A 296 12.03 -19.18 3.43
CA GLN A 296 11.18 -18.00 3.28
C GLN A 296 9.71 -18.38 3.44
N LEU A 297 9.02 -17.70 4.35
CA LEU A 297 7.57 -17.78 4.56
C LEU A 297 6.95 -16.45 4.12
N ASP A 298 6.11 -16.43 3.08
CA ASP A 298 5.48 -15.22 2.52
C ASP A 298 4.06 -15.52 2.03
#